data_AF-A0AA86MD55-F1
#
_entry.id   AF-A0AA86MD55-F1
#
_cell.length_a   1.000
_cell.length_b   1.000
_cell.length_c   1.000
_cell.angle_alpha   90.00
_cell.angle_beta   90.00
_cell.angle_gamma   90.00
#
_symmetry.space_group_name_H-M   'P 1'
#
loop_
_entity.id
_entity.type
_entity.pdbx_description
1 polymer ?
#
loop_
_entity_poly.entity_id
_entity_poly.type
_entity_poly.pdbx_seq_one_letter_code
_entity_poly.pdbx_strand_id
1 'polypeptide(L)' 'MHYTGTVWQPPYDVNSLLLEGTAGCTHHKCKFCTLYDDIPFKFRMSPLEDIEADLKEVKGHFRL' A
#
# COMPACT_ATOMS: atom_id res chain seq x y z
N MET A 1 2.51 10.05 2.80
CA MET A 1 2.14 8.65 2.63
C MET A 1 0.67 8.56 2.26
N HIS A 2 0.37 7.94 1.13
CA HIS A 2 -0.99 7.79 0.60
C HIS A 2 -1.39 6.31 0.57
N TYR A 3 -2.26 5.89 1.49
CA TYR A 3 -2.76 4.52 1.57
C TYR A 3 -4.29 4.45 1.45
N THR A 4 -4.78 3.40 0.82
CA THR A 4 -6.20 3.12 0.63
C THR A 4 -6.63 1.92 1.47
N GLY A 5 -7.63 2.11 2.33
CA GLY A 5 -8.22 1.04 3.13
C GLY A 5 -7.33 0.61 4.29
N THR A 6 -7.43 -0.66 4.69
CA THR A 6 -6.72 -1.20 5.84
C THR A 6 -5.24 -1.43 5.53
N VAL A 7 -4.36 -0.74 6.26
CA VAL A 7 -2.91 -0.94 6.17
C VAL A 7 -2.49 -2.04 7.13
N TRP A 8 -1.94 -3.14 6.60
CA TRP A 8 -1.38 -4.22 7.39
C TRP A 8 0.14 -4.25 7.27
N GLN A 9 0.83 -3.87 8.34
CA GLN A 9 2.29 -3.94 8.44
C GLN A 9 2.68 -4.81 9.64
N PRO A 10 3.27 -6.00 9.40
CA PRO A 10 3.69 -6.88 10.48
C PRO A 10 4.81 -6.27 11.33
N PRO A 11 4.94 -6.68 12.61
CA PRO A 11 6.01 -6.21 13.50
C PRO A 11 7.43 -6.45 12.98
N TYR A 12 7.64 -7.46 12.13
CA TYR A 12 8.95 -7.77 11.54
C TYR A 12 9.28 -6.89 10.32
N ASP A 13 8.29 -6.20 9.74
CA ASP A 13 8.46 -5.30 8.58
C ASP A 13 8.50 -3.82 9.00
N VAL A 14 8.59 -3.52 10.30
CA VAL A 14 8.57 -2.13 10.83
C VAL A 14 9.72 -1.26 10.34
N ASN A 15 10.84 -1.90 9.96
CA ASN A 15 12.01 -1.23 9.41
C ASN A 15 12.02 -1.22 7.88
N SER A 16 10.95 -1.68 7.23
CA SER A 16 10.79 -1.64 5.79
C SER A 16 9.85 -0.50 5.39
N LEU A 17 10.13 0.11 4.24
CA LEU A 17 9.23 1.07 3.64
C LEU A 17 8.04 0.34 3.01
N LEU A 18 6.83 0.67 3.45
CA LEU A 18 5.60 0.32 2.75
C LEU A 18 5.27 1.43 1.75
N LEU A 19 4.90 1.06 0.52
CA LEU A 19 4.55 1.99 -0.55
C LEU A 19 3.36 1.42 -1.32
N GLU A 20 2.30 2.20 -1.49
CA GLU A 20 1.10 1.75 -2.19
C GLU A 20 1.28 1.85 -3.71
N GLY A 21 1.54 0.73 -4.38
CA GLY A 21 1.52 0.67 -5.84
C GLY A 21 0.11 0.48 -6.43
N THR A 22 -0.75 -0.23 -5.70
CA THR A 22 -2.12 -0.53 -6.12
C THR A 22 -3.04 -0.63 -4.91
N ALA A 23 -4.28 -0.20 -5.07
CA ALA A 23 -5.36 -0.47 -4.13
C ALA A 23 -6.26 -1.59 -4.69
N GLY A 24 -6.50 -2.64 -3.91
CA GLY A 24 -7.27 -3.80 -4.33
C GLY A 24 -6.48 -4.89 -5.04
N CYS A 25 -7.19 -5.84 -5.66
CA CYS A 25 -6.61 -7.02 -6.28
C CYS A 25 -7.38 -7.41 -7.55
N THR A 26 -6.66 -7.66 -8.64
CA THR A 26 -7.24 -8.15 -9.90
C THR A 26 -7.76 -9.58 -9.81
N HIS A 27 -7.28 -10.37 -8.84
CA HIS A 27 -7.66 -11.77 -8.67
C HIS A 27 -8.90 -11.95 -7.79
N HIS A 28 -8.92 -11.36 -6.59
CA HIS A 28 -10.05 -11.31 -5.63
C HIS A 28 -10.82 -12.65 -5.41
N LYS A 29 -10.12 -13.78 -5.46
CA LYS A 29 -10.69 -15.14 -5.28
C LYS A 29 -9.89 -16.02 -4.32
N CYS A 30 -8.89 -15.46 -3.63
CA CYS A 30 -8.12 -16.16 -2.61
C CYS A 30 -9.01 -16.51 -1.43
N LYS A 31 -9.00 -17.78 -0.98
CA LYS A 31 -9.81 -18.22 0.17
C LYS A 31 -9.43 -17.58 1.50
N PHE A 32 -8.22 -17.01 1.59
CA PHE A 32 -7.62 -16.51 2.82
C PHE A 32 -7.49 -14.99 2.89
N CYS A 33 -7.65 -14.29 1.76
CA CYS A 33 -7.37 -12.85 1.71
C CYS A 33 -8.64 -12.07 2.02
N THR A 34 -8.62 -11.32 3.12
CA THR A 34 -9.69 -10.40 3.54
C THR A 34 -9.25 -8.94 3.48
N LEU A 35 -8.05 -8.67 2.95
CA LEU A 35 -7.41 -7.35 3.00
C LEU A 35 -8.20 -6.27 2.24
N TYR A 36 -8.94 -6.68 1.21
CA TYR A 36 -9.62 -5.78 0.27
C TYR A 36 -11.14 -5.80 0.41
N ASP A 37 -11.69 -6.37 1.49
CA ASP A 37 -13.14 -6.50 1.65
C ASP A 37 -13.83 -5.14 1.86
N ASP A 38 -13.12 -4.17 2.45
CA ASP A 38 -13.65 -2.84 2.81
C ASP A 38 -13.41 -1.75 1.76
N ILE A 39 -12.73 -2.05 0.65
CA ILE A 39 -12.50 -1.06 -0.42
C ILE A 39 -13.68 -1.04 -1.40
N PRO A 40 -14.16 0.15 -1.83
CA PRO A 40 -15.38 0.26 -2.64
C PRO A 40 -15.20 -0.11 -4.12
N PHE A 41 -14.01 -0.58 -4.50
CA PHE A 41 -13.66 -0.95 -5.87
C PHE A 41 -12.75 -2.18 -5.88
N LYS A 42 -12.72 -2.93 -6.98
CA LYS A 42 -11.92 -4.18 -7.07
C LYS A 42 -10.42 -3.94 -7.18
N PHE A 43 -10.03 -2.98 -7.99
CA PHE A 43 -8.62 -2.71 -8.29
C PHE A 43 -8.44 -1.27 -8.83
N ARG A 44 -7.36 -0.61 -8.42
CA ARG A 44 -6.92 0.69 -8.90
C ARG A 44 -5.40 0.79 -8.80
N MET A 45 -4.75 1.31 -9.85
CA MET A 45 -3.34 1.70 -9.78
C MET A 45 -3.21 3.02 -9.01
N SER A 46 -2.18 3.15 -8.18
CA SER A 46 -1.84 4.45 -7.59
C SER A 46 -1.36 5.41 -8.68
N PRO A 47 -1.76 6.69 -8.64
CA PRO A 47 -1.17 7.73 -9.46
C PRO A 47 0.35 7.79 -9.24
N LEU A 48 1.10 8.06 -10.31
CA LEU A 48 2.57 8.18 -10.19
C LEU A 48 2.95 9.36 -9.29
N GLU A 49 2.14 10.40 -9.28
CA GLU A 49 2.34 11.60 -8.48
C GLU A 49 2.32 11.28 -6.98
N ASP A 50 1.40 10.41 -6.54
CA ASP A 50 1.28 9.97 -5.14
C ASP A 50 2.50 9.13 -4.74
N ILE A 51 2.93 8.21 -5.61
CA ILE A 51 4.12 7.37 -5.41
C ILE A 51 5.38 8.24 -5.28
N GLU A 52 5.56 9.21 -6.17
CA GLU A 52 6.69 10.13 -6.13
C GLU A 52 6.68 11.02 -4.89
N ALA A 53 5.51 11.48 -4.45
CA ALA A 53 5.35 12.26 -3.24
C ALA A 53 5.76 11.46 -2.00
N ASP A 54 5.31 10.20 -1.91
CA ASP A 54 5.64 9.29 -0.81
C ASP A 54 7.14 8.99 -0.77
N LEU A 55 7.77 8.74 -1.93
CA LEU A 55 9.23 8.55 -2.01
C LEU A 55 10.01 9.80 -1.57
N LYS A 56 9.53 11.00 -1.91
CA LYS A 56 10.15 12.26 -1.47
C LYS A 56 10.01 12.46 0.04
N GLU A 57 8.85 12.13 0.60
CA GLU A 57 8.56 12.22 2.03
C GLU A 57 9.52 11.34 2.85
N VAL A 58 9.72 10.09 2.45
CA VAL A 58 10.52 9.11 3.22
C VAL A 58 12.03 9.25 3.03
N LYS A 59 12.49 10.00 2.02
CA LYS A 59 13.91 10.29 1.77
C LYS A 59 14.62 10.91 2.99
N GLY A 60 13.90 11.60 3.86
CA GLY A 60 14.44 12.16 5.11
C GLY A 60 14.42 11.19 6.31
N HIS A 61 13.64 10.12 6.23
CA HIS A 61 13.37 9.20 7.35
C HIS A 61 14.19 7.91 7.28
N PHE A 62 14.54 7.45 6.07
CA PHE A 62 15.41 6.30 5.86
C PHE A 62 16.82 6.77 5.49
N ARG A 63 17.74 6.76 6.46
CA ARG A 63 19.18 6.74 6.17
C ARG A 63 19.55 5.29 5.82
N LEU A 64 19.56 4.96 4.53
CA LEU A 64 20.27 3.78 4.04
C LEU A 64 21.77 3.91 4.33
#